data_AF-A0A951WTR0-F1
#
_entry.id   AF-A0A951WTR0-F1
#
_cell.length_a   1.000
_cell.length_b   1.000
_cell.length_c   1.000
_cell.angle_alpha   90.00
_cell.angle_beta   90.00
_cell.angle_gamma   90.00
#
_symmetry.space_group_name_H-M   'P 1'
#
loop_
_entity.id
_entity.type
_entity.pdbx_description
1 polymer ?
#
loop_
_entity_poly.entity_id
_entity_poly.type
_entity_poly.pdbx_seq_one_letter_code
_entity_poly.pdbx_strand_id
1 'polypeptide(L)'
;MQQDIPLNLLSSFERYFPQRTPLLILQAPGYDAWIAALPTEDGRFTLACPDRGGRAVFTWQSARQRQTLDHRTLPPWALLPAAVIVKLCADGMDVAGFSAVLIAENSAGPRFDYGLSTAVAAFIHALHGRGYTQTTLVALIDSVRRTMGAPSPSAES
;
A
#
# COMPACT_ATOMS: atom_id res chain seq x y z
N MET A 1 9.93 -11.52 19.56
CA MET A 1 10.57 -10.20 19.67
C MET A 1 9.47 -9.17 19.53
N GLN A 2 9.30 -8.31 20.52
CA GLN A 2 8.36 -7.18 20.45
C GLN A 2 9.12 -6.05 19.74
N GLN A 3 8.68 -5.66 18.55
CA GLN A 3 9.26 -4.54 17.81
C GLN A 3 8.51 -3.27 18.21
N ASP A 4 9.25 -2.24 18.61
CA ASP A 4 8.66 -0.98 19.04
C ASP A 4 8.06 -0.26 17.84
N ILE A 5 6.78 0.12 17.97
CA ILE A 5 6.08 0.88 16.93
C ILE A 5 6.76 2.25 16.81
N PRO A 6 7.13 2.69 15.59
CA PRO A 6 7.74 4.00 15.41
C PRO A 6 6.82 5.12 15.91
N LEU A 7 7.33 5.96 16.81
CA LEU A 7 6.53 7.04 17.42
C LEU A 7 5.97 8.03 16.38
N ASN A 8 6.70 8.25 15.28
CA ASN A 8 6.26 9.12 14.20
C ASN A 8 5.08 8.53 13.39
N LEU A 9 4.79 7.23 13.48
CA LEU A 9 3.71 6.59 12.74
C LEU A 9 2.34 7.11 13.17
N LEU A 10 2.06 7.08 14.48
CA LEU A 10 0.77 7.48 15.04
C LEU A 10 0.53 8.98 14.88
N SER A 11 1.55 9.79 15.20
CA SER A 11 1.48 11.25 15.00
C SER A 11 1.29 11.64 13.53
N SER A 12 1.89 10.88 12.60
CA SER A 12 1.64 11.06 11.17
C SER A 12 0.22 10.65 10.78
N PHE A 13 -0.29 9.54 11.33
CA PHE A 13 -1.67 9.10 11.08
C PHE A 13 -2.68 10.16 11.51
N GLU A 14 -2.56 10.70 12.72
CA GLU A 14 -3.41 11.79 13.21
C GLU A 14 -3.32 13.04 12.32
N ARG A 15 -2.11 13.39 11.87
CA ARG A 15 -1.90 14.53 10.97
C ARG A 15 -2.61 14.36 9.61
N TYR A 16 -2.53 13.19 9.00
CA TYR A 16 -3.12 12.93 7.69
C TYR A 16 -4.62 12.61 7.76
N PHE A 17 -5.08 12.05 8.88
CA PHE A 17 -6.43 11.56 9.12
C PHE A 17 -6.94 12.05 10.48
N PRO A 18 -7.17 13.37 10.64
CA PRO A 18 -7.61 13.92 11.91
C PRO A 18 -8.93 13.29 12.33
N GLN A 19 -9.10 13.08 13.65
CA GLN A 19 -10.29 12.47 14.25
C GLN A 19 -10.50 10.98 13.89
N ARG A 20 -9.50 10.32 13.31
CA ARG A 20 -9.54 8.89 13.01
C ARG A 20 -8.46 8.16 13.81
N THR A 21 -8.76 6.94 14.21
CA THR A 21 -7.80 6.03 14.87
C THR A 21 -7.50 4.87 13.93
N PRO A 22 -6.23 4.47 13.75
CA PRO A 22 -5.93 3.29 12.93
C PRO A 22 -6.52 2.05 13.57
N LEU A 23 -7.14 1.18 12.77
CA LEU A 23 -7.66 -0.10 13.22
C LEU A 23 -6.54 -1.13 13.36
N LEU A 24 -5.59 -1.11 12.43
CA LEU A 24 -4.45 -2.02 12.41
C LEU A 24 -3.15 -1.25 12.27
N ILE A 25 -2.15 -1.69 13.02
CA ILE A 25 -0.77 -1.25 12.92
C ILE A 25 0.08 -2.51 12.80
N LEU A 26 0.91 -2.58 11.77
CA LEU A 26 1.79 -3.73 11.55
C LEU A 26 3.08 -3.32 10.86
N GLN A 27 4.10 -4.12 11.11
CA GLN A 27 5.35 -4.09 10.38
C GLN A 27 5.30 -5.09 9.22
N ALA A 28 5.84 -4.69 8.07
CA ALA A 28 6.06 -5.58 6.95
C ALA A 28 7.09 -6.68 7.32
N PRO A 29 6.76 -7.99 7.16
CA PRO A 29 7.70 -9.06 7.46
C PRO A 29 9.00 -8.93 6.66
N GLY A 30 10.13 -8.85 7.36
CA GLY A 30 11.47 -8.76 6.75
C GLY A 30 11.83 -7.38 6.18
N TYR A 31 11.04 -6.35 6.47
CA TYR A 31 11.33 -4.97 6.09
C TYR A 31 11.13 -4.02 7.27
N ASP A 32 11.94 -2.95 7.29
CA ASP A 32 11.80 -1.83 8.23
C ASP A 32 10.77 -0.84 7.67
N ALA A 33 9.56 -1.35 7.42
CA ALA A 33 8.44 -0.61 6.88
C ALA A 33 7.19 -0.92 7.68
N TRP A 34 6.42 0.12 7.99
CA TRP A 34 5.24 0.04 8.83
C TRP A 34 4.03 0.66 8.14
N ILE A 35 2.86 0.13 8.49
CA ILE A 35 1.57 0.68 8.09
C ILE A 35 0.70 0.88 9.33
N ALA A 36 0.07 2.04 9.42
CA ALA A 36 -1.08 2.28 10.29
C ALA A 36 -2.27 2.58 9.37
N ALA A 37 -3.33 1.78 9.46
CA ALA A 37 -4.43 1.84 8.50
C ALA A 37 -5.80 1.61 9.11
N LEU A 38 -6.81 2.17 8.44
CA LEU A 38 -8.22 2.10 8.78
C LEU A 38 -9.03 1.80 7.51
N PRO A 39 -9.77 0.68 7.45
CA PRO A 39 -10.70 0.40 6.36
C PRO A 39 -11.72 1.52 6.15
N THR A 40 -12.13 1.72 4.90
CA THR A 40 -13.21 2.65 4.54
C THR A 40 -14.23 1.93 3.67
N GLU A 41 -15.46 2.46 3.63
CA GLU A 41 -16.58 1.89 2.84
C GLU A 41 -16.78 2.62 1.50
N ASP A 42 -15.97 3.63 1.20
CA ASP A 42 -16.14 4.53 0.06
C ASP A 42 -15.43 4.06 -1.22
N GLY A 43 -14.81 2.87 -1.22
CA GLY A 43 -14.06 2.34 -2.36
C GLY A 43 -12.75 3.05 -2.64
N ARG A 44 -12.31 3.97 -1.76
CA ARG A 44 -11.11 4.79 -1.96
C ARG A 44 -9.93 4.26 -1.17
N PHE A 45 -8.79 4.23 -1.83
CA PHE A 45 -7.49 3.99 -1.23
C PHE A 45 -6.80 5.34 -1.03
N THR A 46 -6.55 5.70 0.21
CA THR A 46 -5.76 6.89 0.57
C THR A 46 -4.48 6.45 1.24
N LEU A 47 -3.37 6.56 0.53
CA LEU A 47 -2.03 6.29 1.06
C LEU A 47 -1.34 7.61 1.36
N ALA A 48 -0.81 7.75 2.56
CA ALA A 48 0.06 8.85 2.95
C ALA A 48 1.45 8.32 3.27
N CYS A 49 2.49 9.00 2.79
CA CYS A 49 3.87 8.65 3.08
C CYS A 49 4.60 9.93 3.54
N PRO A 50 4.76 10.14 4.87
CA PRO A 50 5.38 11.33 5.44
C PRO A 50 6.80 11.55 4.91
N ASP A 51 7.58 10.48 4.76
CA ASP A 51 8.97 10.51 4.28
C ASP A 51 9.10 10.98 2.82
N ARG A 52 7.99 10.93 2.08
CA ARG A 52 7.88 11.40 0.69
C ARG A 52 7.04 12.66 0.56
N GLY A 53 6.61 13.25 1.68
CA GLY A 53 5.77 14.45 1.72
C GLY A 53 4.46 14.31 0.95
N GLY A 54 3.98 13.09 0.74
CA GLY A 54 2.99 12.78 -0.28
C GLY A 54 1.73 12.12 0.26
N ARG A 55 0.60 12.41 -0.39
CA ARG A 55 -0.65 11.67 -0.26
C ARG A 55 -1.15 11.29 -1.64
N ALA A 56 -1.46 10.02 -1.84
CA ALA A 56 -2.07 9.49 -3.05
C ALA A 56 -3.48 9.00 -2.72
N VAL A 57 -4.48 9.50 -3.45
CA VAL A 57 -5.86 9.04 -3.35
C VAL A 57 -6.24 8.43 -4.69
N PHE A 58 -6.74 7.21 -4.69
CA PHE A 58 -7.14 6.49 -5.90
C PHE A 58 -8.23 5.46 -5.60
N THR A 59 -8.81 4.90 -6.65
CA THR A 59 -9.72 3.75 -6.64
C THR A 59 -9.03 2.58 -7.33
N TRP A 60 -9.60 1.39 -7.24
CA TRP A 60 -9.09 0.24 -8.00
C TRP A 60 -8.99 0.54 -9.50
N GLN A 61 -10.00 1.19 -10.09
CA GLN A 61 -10.03 1.52 -11.51
C GLN A 61 -8.95 2.52 -11.93
N SER A 62 -8.74 3.60 -11.16
CA SER A 62 -7.69 4.58 -11.45
C SER A 62 -6.28 4.03 -11.20
N ALA A 63 -6.11 3.18 -10.17
CA ALA A 63 -4.85 2.49 -9.92
C ALA A 63 -4.42 1.58 -11.08
N ARG A 64 -5.36 0.87 -11.73
CA ARG A 64 -5.08 0.09 -12.94
C ARG A 64 -4.48 0.94 -14.07
N GLN A 65 -4.90 2.20 -14.14
CA GLN A 65 -4.41 3.18 -15.11
C GLN A 65 -3.19 3.97 -14.59
N ARG A 66 -2.66 3.61 -13.41
CA ARG A 66 -1.57 4.31 -12.72
C ARG A 66 -1.89 5.77 -12.42
N GLN A 67 -3.15 6.05 -12.15
CA GLN A 67 -3.66 7.39 -11.89
C GLN A 67 -4.24 7.54 -10.48
N THR A 68 -4.20 8.77 -9.98
CA THR A 68 -4.96 9.22 -8.83
C THR A 68 -6.43 9.44 -9.20
N LEU A 69 -7.27 9.72 -8.19
CA LEU A 69 -8.68 10.04 -8.37
C LEU A 69 -8.91 11.28 -9.25
N ASP A 70 -7.97 12.23 -9.25
CA ASP A 70 -7.97 13.44 -10.07
C ASP A 70 -7.22 13.28 -11.41
N HIS A 71 -7.07 12.05 -11.89
CA HIS A 71 -6.47 11.70 -13.19
C HIS A 71 -5.01 12.15 -13.36
N ARG A 72 -4.29 12.41 -12.26
CA ARG A 72 -2.84 12.66 -12.30
C ARG A 72 -2.10 11.33 -12.23
N THR A 73 -0.88 11.28 -12.75
CA THR A 73 -0.02 10.11 -12.56
C THR A 73 0.22 9.88 -11.07
N LEU A 74 0.08 8.62 -10.63
CA LEU A 74 0.43 8.25 -9.26
C LEU A 74 1.89 8.59 -8.97
N PRO A 75 2.21 9.12 -7.78
CA PRO A 75 3.59 9.41 -7.42
C PRO A 75 4.41 8.11 -7.41
N PRO A 76 5.71 8.14 -7.76
CA PRO A 76 6.51 6.92 -7.92
C PRO A 76 6.45 5.95 -6.74
N TRP A 77 6.49 6.46 -5.51
CA TRP A 77 6.43 5.66 -4.28
C TRP A 77 5.10 4.91 -4.09
N ALA A 78 4.00 5.40 -4.68
CA ALA A 78 2.67 4.83 -4.56
C ALA A 78 2.33 3.85 -5.69
N LEU A 79 3.10 3.82 -6.77
CA LEU A 79 2.82 2.95 -7.92
C LEU A 79 2.82 1.47 -7.56
N LEU A 80 3.86 1.00 -6.85
CA LEU A 80 3.97 -0.41 -6.49
C LEU A 80 2.92 -0.83 -5.43
N PRO A 81 2.68 -0.05 -4.34
CA PRO A 81 1.58 -0.31 -3.42
C PRO A 81 0.20 -0.35 -4.11
N ALA A 82 -0.07 0.59 -5.02
CA ALA A 82 -1.33 0.62 -5.77
C ALA A 82 -1.47 -0.61 -6.68
N ALA A 83 -0.40 -1.04 -7.33
CA ALA A 83 -0.41 -2.24 -8.18
C ALA A 83 -0.61 -3.53 -7.36
N VAL A 84 -0.09 -3.59 -6.12
CA VAL A 84 -0.38 -4.69 -5.18
C VAL A 84 -1.87 -4.74 -4.87
N ILE A 85 -2.50 -3.61 -4.55
CA ILE A 85 -3.95 -3.53 -4.30
C ILE A 85 -4.72 -4.05 -5.53
N VAL A 86 -4.37 -3.56 -6.72
CA VAL A 86 -4.99 -4.00 -7.98
C VAL A 86 -4.89 -5.51 -8.17
N LYS A 87 -3.70 -6.09 -7.94
CA LYS A 87 -3.46 -7.52 -8.07
C LYS A 87 -4.28 -8.33 -7.08
N LEU A 88 -4.31 -7.95 -5.81
CA LEU A 88 -5.09 -8.64 -4.78
C LEU A 88 -6.59 -8.58 -5.07
N CYS A 89 -7.10 -7.43 -5.52
CA CYS A 89 -8.48 -7.31 -5.98
C CYS A 89 -8.78 -8.19 -7.20
N ALA A 90 -7.86 -8.26 -8.17
CA ALA A 90 -7.99 -9.15 -9.33
C ALA A 90 -7.97 -10.63 -8.95
N ASP A 91 -7.33 -10.98 -7.82
CA ASP A 91 -7.30 -12.32 -7.24
C ASP A 91 -8.50 -12.62 -6.32
N GLY A 92 -9.55 -11.78 -6.38
CA GLY A 92 -10.80 -11.98 -5.65
C GLY A 92 -10.75 -11.59 -4.17
N MET A 93 -9.79 -10.76 -3.75
CA MET A 93 -9.87 -10.10 -2.44
C MET A 93 -10.71 -8.83 -2.55
N ASP A 94 -11.87 -8.82 -1.88
CA ASP A 94 -12.77 -7.67 -1.86
C ASP A 94 -12.27 -6.60 -0.88
N VAL A 95 -11.44 -5.68 -1.39
CA VAL A 95 -10.87 -4.60 -0.58
C VAL A 95 -11.74 -3.35 -0.71
N ALA A 96 -12.58 -3.07 0.27
CA ALA A 96 -13.56 -1.98 0.30
C ALA A 96 -12.98 -0.54 0.23
N GLY A 97 -11.65 -0.39 0.33
CA GLY A 97 -10.96 0.89 0.49
C GLY A 97 -10.32 1.00 1.87
N PHE A 98 -9.35 1.90 2.02
CA PHE A 98 -8.74 2.21 3.31
C PHE A 98 -7.94 3.50 3.28
N SER A 99 -7.77 4.09 4.46
CA SER A 99 -6.84 5.19 4.74
C SER A 99 -5.63 4.65 5.48
N ALA A 100 -4.42 4.90 4.97
CA ALA A 100 -3.18 4.37 5.54
C ALA A 100 -2.06 5.41 5.56
N VAL A 101 -1.27 5.38 6.63
CA VAL A 101 0.07 5.97 6.68
C VAL A 101 1.11 4.87 6.53
N LEU A 102 2.07 5.12 5.65
CA LEU A 102 3.19 4.25 5.32
C LEU A 102 4.50 4.96 5.68
N ILE A 103 5.33 4.31 6.49
CA ILE A 103 6.68 4.79 6.80
C ILE A 103 7.68 3.68 6.54
N ALA A 104 8.90 4.03 6.18
CA ALA A 104 10.01 3.09 6.14
C ALA A 104 11.32 3.78 6.50
N GLU A 105 12.16 3.10 7.27
CA GLU A 105 13.45 3.65 7.72
C GLU A 105 14.49 3.74 6.58
N ASN A 106 14.23 3.06 5.47
CA ASN A 106 15.16 3.00 4.35
C ASN A 106 15.13 4.28 3.51
N SER A 107 16.31 4.69 3.01
CA SER A 107 16.44 5.73 1.98
C SER A 107 15.66 5.38 0.71
N ALA A 108 15.39 6.41 -0.11
CA ALA A 108 14.74 6.24 -1.41
C ALA A 108 15.39 5.16 -2.28
N GLY A 109 14.55 4.32 -2.88
CA GLY A 109 14.98 3.29 -3.81
C GLY A 109 14.15 2.02 -3.75
N PRO A 110 14.57 0.96 -4.45
CA PRO A 110 13.78 -0.26 -4.59
C PRO A 110 13.40 -0.89 -3.24
N ARG A 111 14.32 -0.94 -2.27
CA ARG A 111 14.03 -1.54 -0.95
C ARG A 111 12.94 -0.79 -0.18
N PHE A 112 12.90 0.54 -0.32
CA PHE A 112 11.84 1.38 0.24
C PHE A 112 10.49 1.03 -0.38
N ASP A 113 10.40 1.02 -1.72
CA ASP A 113 9.16 0.72 -2.43
C ASP A 113 8.65 -0.71 -2.13
N TYR A 114 9.56 -1.69 -2.02
CA TYR A 114 9.23 -3.05 -1.58
C TYR A 114 8.69 -3.09 -0.16
N GLY A 115 9.33 -2.38 0.77
CA GLY A 115 8.88 -2.32 2.16
C GLY A 115 7.46 -1.78 2.26
N LEU A 116 7.17 -0.65 1.60
CA LEU A 116 5.83 -0.06 1.57
C LEU A 116 4.79 -1.01 0.97
N SER A 117 5.15 -1.66 -0.13
CA SER A 117 4.26 -2.59 -0.85
C SER A 117 4.00 -3.86 -0.05
N THR A 118 5.01 -4.35 0.67
CA THR A 118 4.90 -5.49 1.60
C THR A 118 3.99 -5.14 2.77
N ALA A 119 4.11 -3.93 3.33
CA ALA A 119 3.25 -3.47 4.41
C ALA A 119 1.77 -3.43 3.96
N VAL A 120 1.50 -2.89 2.76
CA VAL A 120 0.14 -2.88 2.19
C VAL A 120 -0.39 -4.29 1.95
N ALA A 121 0.41 -5.19 1.38
CA ALA A 121 0.00 -6.58 1.16
C ALA A 121 -0.31 -7.30 2.49
N ALA A 122 0.58 -7.18 3.47
CA ALA A 122 0.41 -7.75 4.81
C ALA A 122 -0.88 -7.26 5.48
N PHE A 123 -1.17 -5.95 5.35
CA PHE A 123 -2.41 -5.37 5.86
C PHE A 123 -3.65 -5.94 5.20
N ILE A 124 -3.68 -6.04 3.86
CA ILE A 124 -4.85 -6.59 3.16
C ILE A 124 -5.08 -8.05 3.53
N HIS A 125 -4.01 -8.86 3.61
CA HIS A 125 -4.11 -10.24 4.08
C HIS A 125 -4.64 -10.31 5.52
N ALA A 126 -4.13 -9.46 6.42
CA ALA A 126 -4.58 -9.40 7.81
C ALA A 126 -6.07 -9.04 7.93
N LEU A 127 -6.55 -8.06 7.16
CA LEU A 127 -7.97 -7.69 7.11
C LEU A 127 -8.87 -8.85 6.71
N HIS A 128 -8.39 -9.70 5.80
CA HIS A 128 -9.16 -10.86 5.31
C HIS A 128 -8.95 -12.13 6.14
N GLY A 129 -8.22 -12.05 7.26
CA GLY A 129 -7.86 -13.24 8.05
C GLY A 129 -7.03 -14.27 7.28
N ARG A 130 -6.37 -13.86 6.19
CA ARG A 130 -5.51 -14.76 5.39
C ARG A 130 -4.11 -14.76 5.98
N GLY A 131 -3.58 -15.96 6.21
CA GLY A 131 -2.17 -16.12 6.57
C GLY A 131 -1.25 -15.57 5.48
N TYR A 132 -0.09 -15.08 5.89
CA TYR A 132 0.98 -14.66 4.99
C TYR A 132 2.33 -14.91 5.65
N THR A 133 3.36 -15.10 4.82
CA THR A 133 4.76 -15.15 5.23
C THR A 133 5.54 -14.10 4.44
N GLN A 134 6.76 -13.78 4.89
CA GLN A 134 7.65 -12.92 4.11
C GLN A 134 7.83 -13.46 2.68
N THR A 135 8.06 -14.77 2.53
CA THR A 135 8.25 -15.40 1.23
C THR A 135 7.04 -15.24 0.30
N THR A 136 5.81 -15.42 0.81
CA THR A 136 4.61 -15.27 -0.01
C THR A 136 4.38 -13.82 -0.45
N LEU A 137 4.66 -12.86 0.44
CA LEU A 137 4.52 -11.44 0.12
C LEU A 137 5.58 -10.97 -0.88
N VAL A 138 6.82 -11.44 -0.75
CA VAL A 138 7.89 -11.16 -1.74
C VAL A 138 7.51 -11.72 -3.10
N ALA A 139 7.04 -12.97 -3.17
CA ALA A 139 6.62 -13.58 -4.43
C ALA A 139 5.46 -12.81 -5.10
N LEU A 140 4.51 -12.31 -4.31
CA LEU A 140 3.43 -11.44 -4.79
C LEU A 140 4.00 -10.15 -5.40
N ILE A 141 4.88 -9.45 -4.69
CA ILE A 141 5.44 -8.16 -5.15
C ILE A 141 6.29 -8.35 -6.41
N ASP A 142 7.09 -9.41 -6.47
CA ASP A 142 7.88 -9.74 -7.66
C ASP A 142 6.99 -10.07 -8.87
N SER A 143 5.85 -10.74 -8.64
CA SER A 143 4.84 -10.92 -9.69
C SER A 143 4.30 -9.58 -10.18
N VAL A 144 3.92 -8.68 -9.26
CA VAL A 144 3.38 -7.35 -9.60
C VAL A 144 4.39 -6.53 -10.39
N ARG A 145 5.67 -6.50 -9.99
CA ARG A 145 6.72 -5.76 -10.71
C ARG A 145 6.93 -6.26 -12.13
N ARG A 146 6.90 -7.58 -12.34
CA ARG A 146 7.00 -8.16 -13.69
C ARG A 146 5.85 -7.69 -14.58
N THR A 147 4.63 -7.66 -14.05
CA THR A 147 3.46 -7.15 -14.78
C THR A 147 3.56 -5.65 -15.06
N MET A 148 4.12 -4.86 -14.15
CA MET A 148 4.30 -3.42 -14.34
C MET A 148 5.37 -3.05 -15.37
N GLY A 149 6.43 -3.85 -15.47
CA GLY A 149 7.51 -3.67 -16.44
C GLY A 149 7.17 -4.19 -17.84
N ALA A 150 6.17 -5.06 -17.96
CA ALA A 150 5.64 -5.44 -19.25
C ALA A 150 4.88 -4.26 -19.88
N PRO A 151 5.04 -3.99 -21.19
CA PRO A 151 4.16 -3.06 -21.89
C PRO A 151 2.72 -3.55 -21.72
N SER A 152 1.81 -2.65 -21.32
CA SER A 152 0.37 -2.98 -21.30
C SER A 152 -0.01 -3.52 -22.68
N PRO A 153 -0.64 -4.71 -22.78
CA PRO A 153 -1.28 -5.08 -24.03
C PRO A 153 -2.32 -4.00 -24.29
N SER A 154 -2.14 -3.25 -25.39
CA SER A 154 -3.09 -2.28 -25.86
C SER A 154 -4.47 -2.93 -25.81
N ALA A 155 -5.41 -2.30 -25.08
CA ALA A 155 -6.79 -2.73 -25.08
C ALA A 155 -7.36 -2.48 -26.48
N GLU A 156 -7.14 -3.42 -27.39
CA GLU A 156 -7.95 -3.54 -28.60
C GLU A 156 -9.33 -4.02 -28.14
N SER A 157 -10.31 -3.13 -28.27
CA SER A 157 -11.74 -3.39 -28.16
C SER A 157 -12.42 -2.67 -29.31
#